data_AF-A0A9E3B1J2-F1
#
_entry.id   AF-A0A9E3B1J2-F1
#
_cell.length_a   1.000
_cell.length_b   1.000
_cell.length_c   1.000
_cell.angle_alpha   90.00
_cell.angle_beta   90.00
_cell.angle_gamma   90.00
#
_symmetry.space_group_name_H-M   'P 1'
#
loop_
_entity.id
_entity.type
_entity.pdbx_description
1 polymer ?
#
loop_
_entity_poly.entity_id
_entity_poly.type
_entity_poly.pdbx_seq_one_letter_code
_entity_poly.pdbx_strand_id
1 'polypeptide(L)'
;LGQTMQERRLQFHLARVGETLTPFNPVVNDFSERGRAFFFQHTGDPVGSQLRTWDRLDALRQQQAASMAYFDVFWMMAVLAVGLVVLVLLMKRSVAEKGEHVGAH
;
A
#
# COMPACT_ATOMS: atom_id res chain seq x y z
N LEU A 1 6.85 14.70 6.33
CA LEU A 1 7.47 14.01 5.18
C LEU A 1 6.80 12.67 4.87
N GLY A 2 6.70 11.73 5.83
CA GLY A 2 6.07 10.43 5.60
C GLY A 2 4.61 10.50 5.11
N GLN A 3 3.77 11.35 5.73
CA GLN A 3 2.37 11.54 5.32
C GLN A 3 2.24 12.04 3.88
N THR A 4 3.03 13.05 3.48
CA THR A 4 3.01 13.57 2.11
C THR A 4 3.46 12.55 1.07
N MET A 5 4.42 11.68 1.41
CA MET A 5 4.86 10.58 0.53
C MET A 5 3.78 9.50 0.40
N GLN A 6 3.13 9.15 1.52
CA GLN A 6 2.02 8.20 1.53
C GLN A 6 0.84 8.69 0.68
N GLU A 7 0.45 9.96 0.80
CA GLU A 7 -0.63 10.56 0.02
C GLU A 7 -0.36 10.47 -1.49
N ARG A 8 0.86 10.78 -1.93
CA ARG A 8 1.25 10.67 -3.35
C ARG A 8 1.20 9.23 -3.85
N ARG A 9 1.66 8.26 -3.06
CA ARG A 9 1.60 6.84 -3.42
C ARG A 9 0.17 6.32 -3.44
N LEU A 10 -0.68 6.78 -2.53
CA LEU A 10 -2.11 6.48 -2.53
C LEU A 10 -2.76 6.95 -3.84
N GLN A 11 -2.51 8.20 -4.25
CA GLN A 11 -3.03 8.72 -5.52
C GLN A 11 -2.55 7.91 -6.72
N PHE A 12 -1.27 7.51 -6.74
CA PHE A 12 -0.73 6.63 -7.78
C PHE A 12 -1.44 5.27 -7.83
N HIS A 13 -1.59 4.61 -6.68
CA HIS A 13 -2.24 3.29 -6.60
C HIS A 13 -3.74 3.38 -6.90
N LEU A 14 -4.41 4.47 -6.53
CA LEU A 14 -5.81 4.72 -6.90
C LEU A 14 -5.98 4.82 -8.42
N ALA A 15 -5.10 5.56 -9.10
CA ALA A 15 -5.10 5.66 -10.56
C ALA A 15 -4.84 4.28 -11.18
N ARG A 16 -3.79 3.59 -10.74
CA ARG A 16 -3.40 2.27 -11.26
C ARG A 16 -4.50 1.22 -11.12
N VAL A 17 -5.11 1.10 -9.94
CA VAL A 17 -6.22 0.15 -9.73
C VAL A 17 -7.43 0.57 -10.56
N GLY A 18 -7.70 1.88 -10.63
CA GLY A 18 -8.80 2.45 -11.41
C GLY A 18 -8.73 2.17 -12.91
N GLU A 19 -7.52 2.09 -13.50
CA GLU A 19 -7.32 1.76 -14.92
C GLU A 19 -7.99 0.44 -15.32
N THR A 20 -8.07 -0.52 -14.38
CA THR A 20 -8.66 -1.84 -14.63
C THR A 20 -10.16 -1.91 -14.34
N LEU A 21 -10.71 -0.93 -13.63
CA LEU A 21 -12.11 -0.89 -13.21
C LEU A 21 -12.99 -0.24 -14.28
N THR A 22 -13.07 -0.88 -15.45
CA THR A 22 -13.92 -0.42 -16.57
C THR A 22 -15.28 -1.13 -16.57
N PRO A 23 -16.34 -0.51 -17.14
CA PRO A 23 -17.65 -1.16 -17.27
C PRO A 23 -17.62 -2.46 -18.10
N PHE A 24 -16.62 -2.61 -18.97
CA PHE A 24 -16.46 -3.79 -19.82
C PHE A 24 -15.61 -4.89 -19.18
N ASN A 25 -15.08 -4.67 -17.96
CA ASN A 25 -14.33 -5.70 -17.26
C ASN A 25 -15.31 -6.76 -16.70
N PRO A 26 -15.17 -8.05 -17.07
CA PRO A 26 -16.06 -9.11 -16.60
C PRO A 26 -16.04 -9.28 -15.08
N VAL A 27 -14.91 -8.99 -14.42
CA VAL A 27 -14.79 -9.04 -12.96
C VAL A 27 -15.63 -7.97 -12.28
N VAL A 28 -15.68 -6.76 -12.85
CA VAL A 28 -16.50 -5.66 -12.34
C VAL A 28 -17.99 -6.00 -12.49
N ASN A 29 -18.36 -6.61 -13.61
CA ASN A 29 -19.74 -7.04 -13.85
C ASN A 29 -20.17 -8.16 -12.88
N ASP A 30 -19.36 -9.21 -12.71
CA ASP A 30 -19.63 -10.29 -11.76
C ASP A 30 -19.71 -9.77 -10.31
N PHE A 31 -18.82 -8.86 -9.93
CA PHE A 31 -18.88 -8.19 -8.63
C PHE A 31 -20.18 -7.40 -8.47
N SER A 32 -20.58 -6.64 -9.49
CA SER A 32 -21.79 -5.81 -9.47
C SER A 32 -23.06 -6.66 -9.36
N GLU A 33 -23.15 -7.75 -10.11
CA GLU A 33 -24.28 -8.68 -10.04
C GLU A 33 -24.42 -9.32 -8.66
N ARG A 34 -23.31 -9.83 -8.11
CA ARG A 34 -23.29 -10.46 -6.78
C ARG A 34 -23.60 -9.45 -5.67
N GLY A 35 -22.99 -8.27 -5.73
CA GLY A 35 -23.22 -7.21 -4.76
C GLY A 35 -24.68 -6.76 -4.77
N ARG A 36 -25.27 -6.56 -5.96
CA ARG A 36 -26.67 -6.16 -6.09
C ARG A 36 -27.60 -7.23 -5.53
N ALA A 37 -27.36 -8.50 -5.85
CA ALA A 37 -28.14 -9.61 -5.31
C ALA A 37 -28.03 -9.68 -3.77
N PHE A 38 -26.82 -9.54 -3.25
CA PHE A 38 -26.57 -9.52 -1.80
C PHE A 38 -27.32 -8.38 -1.11
N PHE A 39 -27.17 -7.14 -1.56
CA PHE A 39 -27.84 -6.01 -0.92
C PHE A 39 -29.36 -6.07 -1.10
N PHE A 40 -29.84 -6.56 -2.25
CA PHE A 40 -31.27 -6.69 -2.50
C PHE A 40 -31.94 -7.68 -1.55
N GLN A 41 -31.28 -8.79 -1.22
CA GLN A 41 -31.77 -9.72 -0.21
C GLN A 41 -31.93 -9.09 1.18
N HIS A 42 -31.19 -8.02 1.49
CA HIS A 42 -31.23 -7.34 2.78
C HIS A 42 -32.15 -6.11 2.81
N THR A 43 -32.30 -5.40 1.69
CA THR A 43 -33.05 -4.13 1.63
C THR A 43 -34.38 -4.24 0.90
N GLY A 44 -34.52 -5.16 -0.05
CA GLY A 44 -35.65 -5.22 -0.97
C GLY A 44 -35.73 -4.07 -1.99
N ASP A 45 -34.79 -3.12 -1.97
CA ASP A 45 -34.74 -1.98 -2.88
C ASP A 45 -33.70 -2.23 -3.99
N PRO A 46 -34.12 -2.39 -5.26
CA PRO A 46 -33.18 -2.67 -6.35
C PRO A 46 -32.25 -1.49 -6.66
N VAL A 47 -32.70 -0.24 -6.52
CA VAL A 47 -31.91 0.95 -6.85
C VAL A 47 -30.88 1.20 -5.75
N GLY A 48 -31.31 1.19 -4.49
CA GLY A 48 -30.41 1.32 -3.34
C GLY A 48 -29.37 0.20 -3.31
N SER A 49 -29.74 -1.04 -3.68
CA SER A 49 -28.80 -2.16 -3.74
C SER A 49 -27.71 -1.98 -4.79
N GLN A 50 -28.07 -1.42 -5.95
CA GLN A 50 -27.09 -1.10 -6.98
C GLN A 50 -26.14 0.00 -6.52
N LEU A 51 -26.64 1.08 -5.93
CA LEU A 51 -25.81 2.16 -5.41
C LEU A 51 -24.83 1.67 -4.35
N ARG A 52 -25.31 0.89 -3.36
CA ARG A 52 -24.47 0.31 -2.32
C ARG A 52 -23.39 -0.64 -2.85
N THR A 53 -23.66 -1.30 -3.97
CA THR A 53 -22.67 -2.14 -4.63
C THR A 53 -21.52 -1.31 -5.21
N TRP A 54 -21.83 -0.18 -5.85
CA TRP A 54 -20.81 0.75 -6.35
C TRP A 54 -20.01 1.40 -5.23
N ASP A 55 -20.68 1.84 -4.16
CA ASP A 55 -19.99 2.38 -2.97
C ASP A 55 -19.04 1.34 -2.38
N ARG A 56 -19.46 0.06 -2.34
CA ARG A 56 -18.61 -1.01 -1.83
C ARG A 56 -17.40 -1.27 -2.73
N LEU A 57 -17.58 -1.22 -4.06
CA LEU A 57 -16.48 -1.37 -5.01
C LEU A 57 -15.46 -0.26 -4.86
N ASP A 58 -15.91 0.99 -4.74
CA ASP A 58 -15.01 2.13 -4.54
C ASP A 58 -14.30 2.06 -3.19
N ALA A 59 -15.00 1.67 -2.11
CA ALA A 59 -14.37 1.43 -0.83
C ALA A 59 -13.29 0.34 -0.88
N LEU A 60 -13.51 -0.74 -1.64
CA LEU A 60 -12.50 -1.78 -1.85
C LEU A 60 -11.28 -1.25 -2.61
N ARG A 61 -11.52 -0.48 -3.68
CA ARG A 61 -10.46 0.20 -4.44
C ARG A 61 -9.61 1.09 -3.53
N GLN A 62 -10.25 1.94 -2.72
CA GLN A 62 -9.56 2.82 -1.78
C GLN A 62 -8.75 2.02 -0.75
N GLN A 63 -9.33 0.96 -0.18
CA GLN A 63 -8.67 0.11 0.80
C GLN A 63 -7.42 -0.58 0.22
N GLN A 64 -7.51 -1.11 -1.01
CA GLN A 64 -6.38 -1.74 -1.69
C GLN A 64 -5.28 -0.73 -2.03
N ALA A 65 -5.65 0.45 -2.55
CA ALA A 65 -4.67 1.48 -2.86
C ALA A 65 -3.95 1.99 -1.59
N ALA A 66 -4.68 2.13 -0.48
CA ALA A 66 -4.13 2.52 0.80
C ALA A 66 -3.16 1.49 1.38
N SER A 67 -3.47 0.19 1.28
CA SER A 67 -2.58 -0.86 1.77
C SER A 67 -1.27 -0.92 0.97
N MET A 68 -1.33 -0.77 -0.35
CA MET A 68 -0.14 -0.69 -1.21
C MET A 68 0.72 0.55 -0.88
N ALA A 69 0.10 1.71 -0.73
CA ALA A 69 0.80 2.95 -0.38
C ALA A 69 1.47 2.86 1.00
N TYR A 70 0.80 2.27 1.98
CA TYR A 70 1.36 2.04 3.31
C TYR A 70 2.54 1.08 3.27
N PHE A 71 2.39 -0.05 2.56
CA PHE A 71 3.44 -1.06 2.43
C PHE A 71 4.72 -0.48 1.80
N ASP A 72 4.58 0.34 0.76
CA ASP A 72 5.70 1.04 0.14
C ASP A 72 6.48 1.92 1.14
N VAL A 73 5.78 2.69 1.97
CA VAL A 73 6.40 3.57 2.98
C VAL A 73 7.07 2.75 4.08
N PHE A 74 6.39 1.71 4.55
CA PHE A 74 6.95 0.79 5.55
C PHE A 74 8.24 0.14 5.06
N TRP A 75 8.24 -0.37 3.82
CA TRP A 75 9.43 -1.01 3.24
C TRP A 75 10.60 -0.04 3.10
N MET A 76 10.35 1.19 2.66
CA MET A 76 11.40 2.23 2.60
C MET A 76 12.01 2.49 3.97
N MET A 77 11.20 2.59 5.02
CA MET A 77 11.70 2.78 6.39
C MET A 77 12.46 1.56 6.90
N ALA A 78 12.00 0.34 6.58
CA ALA A 78 12.68 -0.90 6.95
C ALA A 78 14.08 -0.99 6.33
N VAL A 79 14.22 -0.66 5.03
CA VAL A 79 15.51 -0.63 4.34
C VAL A 79 16.44 0.42 4.95
N LEU A 80 15.94 1.61 5.26
CA LEU A 80 16.72 2.66 5.93
C LEU A 80 17.24 2.19 7.30
N ALA A 81 16.37 1.56 8.11
CA ALA A 81 16.76 1.03 9.41
C ALA A 81 17.85 -0.06 9.29
N VAL A 82 17.68 -1.01 8.36
CA VAL A 82 18.70 -2.04 8.09
C VAL A 82 20.01 -1.41 7.61
N GLY A 83 19.96 -0.42 6.73
CA GLY A 83 21.13 0.32 6.26
C GLY A 83 21.91 1.00 7.40
N LEU A 84 21.20 1.61 8.35
CA LEU A 84 21.81 2.21 9.54
C LEU A 84 22.48 1.15 10.44
N VAL A 85 21.84 -0.01 10.63
CA VAL A 85 22.44 -1.12 11.41
C VAL A 85 23.74 -1.59 10.75
N VAL A 86 23.75 -1.80 9.44
CA VAL A 86 24.95 -2.19 8.69
C VAL A 86 26.05 -1.13 8.81
N LEU A 87 25.69 0.15 8.68
CA LEU A 87 26.64 1.26 8.80
C LEU A 87 27.28 1.31 10.19
N VAL A 88 26.50 1.12 11.26
CA VAL A 88 27.01 1.09 12.63
C VAL A 88 28.00 -0.08 12.82
N LEU A 89 27.70 -1.25 12.28
CA LEU A 89 28.60 -2.40 12.35
C LEU A 89 29.91 -2.14 11.59
N LEU A 90 29.85 -1.52 10.42
CA LEU A 90 31.03 -1.12 9.65
C LEU A 90 31.87 -0.06 10.38
N MET A 91 31.24 0.93 11.02
CA MET A 91 31.94 1.93 11.83
C MET A 91 32.66 1.29 13.02
N LYS A 92 32.01 0.34 13.71
CA LYS A 92 32.63 -0.41 14.82
C LYS A 92 33.87 -1.19 14.37
N ARG A 93 33.87 -1.70 13.13
CA ARG A 93 35.04 -2.34 12.51
C ARG A 93 36.12 -1.33 12.12
N SER A 94 35.74 -0.20 11.53
CA SER A 94 36.67 0.87 11.12
C SER A 94 37.39 1.51 12.31
N VAL A 95 36.73 1.63 13.46
CA VAL A 95 37.36 2.11 14.71
C VAL A 95 38.34 1.09 15.29
N ALA A 96 38.07 -0.21 15.16
CA ALA A 96 38.99 -1.25 15.61
C ALA A 96 40.30 -1.27 14.81
N GLU A 97 40.28 -0.87 13.54
CA GLU A 97 41.43 -0.91 12.64
C GLU A 97 42.40 0.28 12.83
N LYS A 98 41.95 1.42 13.38
CA LYS A 98 42.78 2.64 13.52
C LYS A 98 43.60 2.71 14.82
N GLY A 99 43.46 1.73 15.71
CA GLY A 99 44.17 1.66 16.99
C GLY A 99 45.37 0.70 17.04
N GLU A 100 45.53 -0.20 16.06
CA GLU A 100 46.52 -1.29 16.13
C GLU A 100 47.92 -0.92 15.59
N HIS A 101 48.12 0.29 15.06
CA HIS A 101 49.40 0.69 14.44
C HIS A 101 50.02 2.00 14.99
N VAL A 102 49.63 2.46 16.17
CA VAL A 102 50.27 3.64 16.83
C VAL A 102 51.02 3.26 18.12
N GLY A 103 51.34 1.98 18.31
CA GLY A 103 51.99 1.52 19.54
C GLY A 103 52.83 0.25 19.38
N ALA A 104 53.73 0.22 18.40
CA ALA A 104 54.84 -0.74 18.43
C ALA A 104 56.04 -0.18 17.65
N HIS A 105 57.10 0.10 18.42
CA HIS A 105 58.47 0.49 18.06
C HIS A 105 58.74 1.96 17.72
#